data_AF-A0A016U207-F1
#
_entry.id   AF-A0A016U207-F1
#
_cell.length_a   1.000
_cell.length_b   1.000
_cell.length_c   1.000
_cell.angle_alpha   90.00
_cell.angle_beta   90.00
_cell.angle_gamma   90.00
#
_symmetry.space_group_name_H-M   'P 1'
#
loop_
_entity.id
_entity.type
_entity.pdbx_description
1 polymer ?
#
loop_
_entity_poly.entity_id
_entity_poly.type
_entity_poly.pdbx_seq_one_letter_code
_entity_poly.pdbx_strand_id
1 'polypeptide(L)'
;MQKYAEQVPTSTLRNKTLAIDGHIWLYESSRGCANHFMSGASYLVTFFNRIQRLLEVGIRPVVVFDKITEFHSCPSVANSHVKKSKRSGGHGWNLDAHNELKKRVYNAEQLLNNMGVAVVMGGSDGEAQCAQLEQAGLVDGCITSDFDYFLYGGRNLYKVSYFAS
;
A
#
# COMPACT_ATOMS: atom_id res chain seq x y z
N MET A 1 13.21 -16.96 -3.44
CA MET A 1 11.75 -17.03 -3.19
C MET A 1 10.92 -17.43 -4.39
N GLN A 2 11.34 -17.15 -5.64
CA GLN A 2 10.64 -17.63 -6.85
C GLN A 2 10.51 -19.17 -6.94
N LYS A 3 11.30 -19.92 -6.16
CA LYS A 3 11.27 -21.38 -6.08
C LYS A 3 9.96 -21.96 -5.49
N TYR A 4 9.18 -21.18 -4.76
CA TYR A 4 7.92 -21.62 -4.11
C TYR A 4 6.69 -20.87 -4.62
N ALA A 5 6.84 -20.03 -5.65
CA ALA A 5 5.72 -19.34 -6.27
C ALA A 5 5.18 -20.20 -7.41
N GLU A 6 3.87 -20.40 -7.43
CA GLU A 6 3.17 -21.06 -8.54
C GLU A 6 2.53 -20.01 -9.46
N GLN A 7 2.59 -20.26 -10.77
CA GLN A 7 1.87 -19.45 -11.76
C GLN A 7 0.38 -19.79 -11.70
N VAL A 8 -0.42 -18.83 -11.25
CA VAL A 8 -1.87 -19.00 -11.13
C VAL A 8 -2.55 -18.42 -12.37
N PRO A 9 -3.34 -19.20 -13.14
CA PRO A 9 -4.11 -18.67 -14.26
C PRO A 9 -5.13 -17.65 -13.76
N THR A 10 -5.24 -16.50 -14.43
CA THR A 10 -6.15 -15.41 -14.04
C THR A 10 -7.63 -15.85 -14.02
N SER A 11 -8.00 -16.83 -14.84
CA SER A 11 -9.35 -17.42 -14.84
C SER A 11 -9.76 -18.00 -13.50
N THR A 12 -8.82 -18.53 -12.71
CA THR A 12 -9.08 -19.10 -11.38
C THR A 12 -9.37 -18.03 -10.32
N LEU A 13 -9.00 -16.78 -10.60
CA LEU A 13 -9.25 -15.63 -9.73
C LEU A 13 -10.53 -14.90 -10.07
N ARG A 14 -11.28 -15.34 -11.10
CA ARG A 14 -12.56 -14.73 -11.46
C ARG A 14 -13.55 -14.86 -10.31
N ASN A 15 -14.25 -13.78 -10.01
CA ASN A 15 -15.19 -13.61 -8.89
C ASN A 15 -14.56 -13.67 -7.49
N LYS A 16 -13.23 -13.78 -7.39
CA LYS A 16 -12.53 -13.70 -6.11
C LYS A 16 -12.44 -12.26 -5.64
N THR A 17 -12.56 -12.07 -4.33
CA THR A 17 -12.35 -10.77 -3.69
C THR A 17 -10.94 -10.73 -3.17
N LEU A 18 -10.11 -9.80 -3.63
CA LEU A 18 -8.70 -9.72 -3.21
C LEU A 18 -8.43 -8.40 -2.51
N ALA A 19 -7.80 -8.48 -1.34
CA ALA A 19 -7.22 -7.31 -0.69
C ALA A 19 -6.02 -6.82 -1.50
N ILE A 20 -5.77 -5.51 -1.48
CA ILE A 20 -4.64 -4.87 -2.15
C ILE A 20 -3.96 -3.97 -1.14
N ASP A 21 -2.66 -4.13 -0.98
CA ASP A 21 -1.85 -3.21 -0.20
C ASP A 21 -1.62 -1.90 -0.95
N GLY A 22 -2.33 -0.85 -0.52
CA GLY A 22 -2.32 0.46 -1.15
C GLY A 22 -0.99 1.20 -0.93
N HIS A 23 -0.31 1.03 0.20
CA HIS A 23 0.96 1.71 0.46
C HIS A 23 2.08 1.12 -0.40
N ILE A 24 2.09 -0.19 -0.61
CA ILE A 24 3.01 -0.82 -1.55
C ILE A 24 2.80 -0.27 -2.97
N TRP A 25 1.56 -0.07 -3.43
CA TRP A 25 1.31 0.52 -4.76
C TRP A 25 1.73 1.99 -4.85
N LEU A 26 1.51 2.79 -3.80
CA LEU A 26 2.01 4.18 -3.73
C LEU A 26 3.54 4.23 -3.78
N TYR A 27 4.20 3.28 -3.12
CA TYR A 27 5.65 3.16 -3.14
C TYR A 27 6.17 2.74 -4.52
N GLU A 28 5.59 1.70 -5.13
CA GLU A 28 5.98 1.20 -6.45
C GLU A 28 5.79 2.24 -7.57
N SER A 29 4.66 2.94 -7.55
CA SER A 29 4.38 4.01 -8.54
C SER A 29 5.38 5.17 -8.46
N SER A 30 5.96 5.40 -7.28
CA SER A 30 7.03 6.39 -7.09
C SER A 30 8.38 5.93 -7.65
N ARG A 31 8.60 4.62 -7.83
CA ARG A 31 9.87 4.03 -8.33
C ARG A 31 9.86 3.68 -9.81
N GLY A 32 8.70 3.32 -10.37
CA GLY A 32 8.57 2.81 -11.74
C GLY A 32 8.61 3.87 -12.85
N CYS A 33 8.69 5.16 -12.51
CA CYS A 33 8.53 6.26 -13.46
C CYS A 33 9.86 6.98 -13.75
N ALA A 34 10.76 6.36 -14.53
CA ALA A 34 11.91 7.08 -15.09
C ALA A 34 11.50 8.15 -16.12
N ASN A 35 10.37 7.94 -16.82
CA ASN A 35 9.89 8.84 -17.89
C ASN A 35 8.54 9.53 -17.58
N HIS A 36 7.90 9.22 -16.44
CA HIS A 36 6.64 9.84 -16.02
C HIS A 36 6.82 10.88 -14.88
N PHE A 37 8.04 11.39 -14.74
CA PHE A 37 8.43 12.47 -13.81
C PHE A 37 7.72 13.81 -14.10
N MET A 38 6.84 13.87 -15.10
CA MET A 38 6.18 15.11 -15.53
C MET A 38 4.86 15.42 -14.80
N SER A 39 4.32 14.52 -13.99
CA SER A 39 3.11 14.81 -13.19
C SER A 39 3.18 14.18 -11.81
N GLY A 40 3.05 15.00 -10.76
CA GLY A 40 3.00 14.56 -9.37
C GLY A 40 1.82 13.64 -9.03
N ALA A 41 0.95 13.30 -10.00
CA ALA A 41 -0.20 12.42 -9.87
C ALA A 41 -0.07 11.08 -10.62
N SER A 42 1.14 10.66 -11.04
CA SER A 42 1.36 9.40 -11.77
C SER A 42 0.86 8.14 -11.03
N TYR A 43 0.86 8.17 -9.69
CA TYR A 43 0.30 7.10 -8.86
C TYR A 43 -1.20 6.92 -9.12
N LEU A 44 -1.99 7.99 -9.33
CA LEU A 44 -3.42 7.87 -9.61
C LEU A 44 -3.68 7.12 -10.93
N VAL A 45 -2.88 7.41 -11.96
CA VAL A 45 -2.94 6.68 -13.24
C VAL A 45 -2.60 5.20 -13.03
N THR A 46 -1.60 4.92 -12.18
CA THR A 46 -1.23 3.55 -11.83
C THR A 46 -2.38 2.83 -11.14
N PHE A 47 -2.99 3.44 -10.11
CA PHE A 47 -4.13 2.88 -9.40
C PHE A 47 -5.30 2.62 -10.36
N PHE A 48 -5.67 3.62 -11.18
CA PHE A 48 -6.75 3.49 -12.15
C PHE A 48 -6.53 2.28 -13.09
N ASN A 49 -5.38 2.23 -13.75
CA ASN A 49 -5.08 1.17 -14.72
C ASN A 49 -5.02 -0.22 -14.06
N ARG A 50 -4.40 -0.34 -12.88
CA ARG A 50 -4.32 -1.63 -12.17
C ARG A 50 -5.70 -2.11 -11.71
N ILE A 51 -6.53 -1.23 -11.18
CA ILE A 51 -7.90 -1.55 -10.77
C ILE A 51 -8.76 -1.96 -11.96
N GLN A 52 -8.74 -1.18 -13.05
CA GLN A 52 -9.47 -1.51 -14.29
C GLN A 52 -9.10 -2.93 -14.76
N ARG A 53 -7.81 -3.26 -14.78
CA ARG A 53 -7.35 -4.59 -15.19
C ARG A 53 -7.85 -5.72 -14.28
N LEU A 54 -7.90 -5.50 -12.97
CA LEU A 54 -8.45 -6.49 -12.03
C LEU A 54 -9.95 -6.71 -12.26
N LEU A 55 -10.70 -5.62 -12.46
CA LEU A 55 -12.13 -5.67 -12.74
C LEU A 55 -12.44 -6.37 -14.07
N GLU A 56 -11.63 -6.16 -15.12
CA GLU A 56 -11.75 -6.86 -16.41
C GLU A 56 -11.61 -8.39 -16.27
N VAL A 57 -10.72 -8.85 -15.39
CA VAL A 57 -10.54 -10.27 -15.07
C VAL A 57 -11.69 -10.81 -14.22
N GLY A 58 -12.51 -9.93 -13.64
CA GLY A 58 -13.60 -10.27 -12.73
C GLY A 58 -13.15 -10.44 -11.29
N ILE A 59 -11.97 -9.93 -10.91
CA ILE A 59 -11.54 -9.84 -9.51
C ILE A 59 -12.25 -8.64 -8.87
N ARG A 60 -12.69 -8.79 -7.62
CA ARG A 60 -13.29 -7.73 -6.82
C ARG A 60 -12.23 -7.15 -5.86
N PRO A 61 -11.63 -5.99 -6.17
CA PRO A 61 -10.59 -5.43 -5.34
C PRO A 61 -11.14 -4.80 -4.06
N VAL A 62 -10.41 -4.95 -2.96
CA VAL A 62 -10.56 -4.17 -1.71
C VAL A 62 -9.21 -3.56 -1.40
N VAL A 63 -9.08 -2.24 -1.47
CA VAL A 63 -7.79 -1.58 -1.22
C VAL A 63 -7.65 -1.26 0.26
N VAL A 64 -6.51 -1.60 0.84
CA VAL A 64 -6.18 -1.38 2.25
C VAL A 64 -5.06 -0.35 2.32
N PHE A 65 -5.28 0.73 3.07
CA PHE A 65 -4.24 1.69 3.43
C PHE A 65 -4.01 1.66 4.93
N ASP A 66 -2.74 1.59 5.33
CA ASP A 66 -2.23 1.73 6.68
C ASP A 66 -2.70 3.03 7.33
N LYS A 67 -2.71 3.02 8.66
CA LYS A 67 -2.90 4.23 9.43
C LYS A 67 -1.71 5.17 9.25
N ILE A 68 -1.93 6.31 8.63
CA ILE A 68 -0.95 7.40 8.67
C ILE A 68 -1.06 8.06 10.05
N THR A 69 -0.19 7.66 10.97
CA THR A 69 -0.19 8.16 12.35
C THR A 69 -0.17 9.70 12.38
N GLU A 70 -1.05 10.28 13.20
CA GLU A 70 -1.00 11.71 13.45
C GLU A 70 0.19 12.02 14.34
N PHE A 71 0.89 13.11 14.00
CA PHE A 71 2.08 13.53 14.70
C PHE A 71 1.70 13.93 16.14
N HIS A 72 1.82 13.02 17.09
CA HIS A 72 1.91 13.41 18.48
C HIS A 72 3.37 13.77 18.73
N SER A 73 3.66 15.07 18.77
CA SER A 73 4.94 15.55 19.28
C SER A 73 5.21 14.86 20.61
N CYS A 74 6.19 13.96 20.66
CA CYS A 74 6.70 13.47 21.93
C CYS A 74 7.17 14.72 22.70
N PRO A 75 6.63 15.04 23.89
CA PRO A 75 7.24 16.05 24.71
C PRO A 75 8.58 15.49 25.14
N SER A 76 9.65 15.95 24.51
CA SER A 76 11.01 15.68 24.93
C SER A 76 11.14 16.13 26.38
N VAL A 77 11.14 15.18 27.32
CA VAL A 77 11.35 15.46 28.74
C VAL A 77 12.69 16.20 28.86
N ALA A 78 12.61 17.44 29.31
CA ALA A 78 13.75 18.29 29.56
C ALA A 78 14.63 17.69 30.66
N ASN A 79 15.89 17.39 30.32
CA ASN A 79 17.07 17.71 31.14
C ASN A 79 18.33 17.13 30.53
N SER A 80 19.25 17.99 30.07
CA SER A 80 20.64 18.03 30.56
C SER A 80 21.49 19.03 29.77
N HIS A 81 22.11 19.93 30.53
CA HIS A 81 23.19 20.83 30.14
C HIS A 81 24.40 20.03 29.59
N VAL A 82 24.66 20.03 28.29
CA VAL A 82 26.03 19.84 27.73
C VAL A 82 26.16 20.61 26.41
N LYS A 83 27.19 21.46 26.31
CA LYS A 83 27.56 22.20 25.10
C LYS A 83 28.33 21.31 24.11
N LYS A 84 28.03 21.56 22.83
CA LYS A 84 28.83 21.43 21.59
C LYS A 84 29.00 20.09 20.85
N SER A 85 28.84 20.26 19.53
CA SER A 85 29.10 19.42 18.35
C SER A 85 28.45 18.05 18.30
N LYS A 86 27.25 17.97 17.69
CA LYS A 86 26.76 16.73 17.10
C LYS A 86 26.31 16.97 15.68
N ARG A 87 26.90 16.18 14.78
CA ARG A 87 26.49 15.89 13.41
C ARG A 87 24.96 15.81 13.39
N SER A 88 24.30 16.57 12.53
CA SER A 88 22.85 16.54 12.35
C SER A 88 22.45 15.24 11.62
N GLY A 89 22.61 14.10 12.29
CA GLY A 89 22.02 12.81 11.95
C GLY A 89 20.75 12.59 12.75
N GLY A 90 19.80 13.54 12.66
CA GLY A 90 18.49 13.42 13.29
C GLY A 90 17.60 12.53 12.44
N HIS A 91 17.30 11.32 12.91
CA HIS A 91 16.17 10.51 12.44
C HIS A 91 14.85 11.20 12.80
N GLY A 92 14.50 12.23 12.03
CA GLY A 92 13.19 12.88 12.07
C GLY A 92 12.53 12.72 10.71
N TRP A 93 11.37 12.06 10.67
CA TRP A 93 10.54 12.00 9.48
C TRP A 93 10.22 13.42 9.01
N ASN A 94 10.44 13.69 7.72
CA ASN A 94 10.21 15.01 7.14
C ASN A 94 8.69 15.29 7.12
N LEU A 95 8.24 16.34 7.82
CA LEU A 95 6.83 16.73 7.92
C LEU A 95 6.20 16.96 6.54
N ASP A 96 6.96 17.47 5.57
CA ASP A 96 6.49 17.67 4.20
C ASP A 96 6.23 16.34 3.50
N ALA A 97 7.11 15.35 3.72
CA ALA A 97 6.92 14.00 3.18
C ALA A 97 5.70 13.30 3.80
N HIS A 98 5.47 13.50 5.10
CA HIS A 98 4.29 13.00 5.80
C HIS A 98 2.99 13.57 5.24
N ASN A 99 2.94 14.89 5.07
CA ASN A 99 1.78 15.59 4.53
C ASN A 99 1.52 15.20 3.07
N GLU A 100 2.58 15.02 2.27
CA GLU A 100 2.45 14.54 0.90
C GLU A 100 1.91 13.11 0.84
N LEU A 101 2.36 12.20 1.72
CA LEU A 101 1.80 10.85 1.80
C LEU A 101 0.31 10.87 2.15
N LYS A 102 -0.09 11.67 3.15
CA LYS A 102 -1.52 11.87 3.50
C LYS A 102 -2.34 12.32 2.31
N LYS A 103 -1.84 13.31 1.57
CA LYS A 103 -2.49 13.82 0.37
C LYS A 103 -2.63 12.76 -0.71
N ARG A 104 -1.61 11.92 -0.91
CA ARG A 104 -1.64 10.84 -1.90
C ARG A 104 -2.63 9.74 -1.53
N VAL A 105 -2.66 9.31 -0.27
CA VAL A 105 -3.65 8.32 0.20
C VAL A 105 -5.06 8.88 0.04
N TYR A 106 -5.30 10.13 0.44
CA TYR A 106 -6.59 10.79 0.25
C TYR A 106 -7.01 10.81 -1.23
N ASN A 107 -6.14 11.27 -2.14
CA ASN A 107 -6.47 11.33 -3.56
C ASN A 107 -6.72 9.94 -4.17
N ALA A 108 -5.95 8.93 -3.76
CA ALA A 108 -6.13 7.56 -4.20
C ALA A 108 -7.47 6.99 -3.69
N GLU A 109 -7.82 7.23 -2.43
CA GLU A 109 -9.12 6.86 -1.86
C GLU A 109 -10.28 7.50 -2.64
N GLN A 110 -10.21 8.80 -2.94
CA GLN A 110 -11.25 9.48 -3.72
C GLN A 110 -11.42 8.87 -5.12
N LEU A 111 -10.31 8.56 -5.80
CA LEU A 111 -10.34 7.87 -7.09
C LEU A 111 -11.01 6.50 -6.96
N LEU A 112 -10.59 5.69 -5.99
CA LEU A 112 -11.11 4.34 -5.77
C LEU A 112 -12.60 4.33 -5.45
N ASN A 113 -13.05 5.25 -4.60
CA ASN A 113 -14.46 5.43 -4.28
C ASN A 113 -15.28 5.79 -5.53
N ASN A 114 -14.77 6.69 -6.37
CA ASN A 114 -15.42 7.06 -7.64
C ASN A 114 -15.45 5.89 -8.65
N MET A 115 -14.53 4.94 -8.55
CA MET A 115 -14.52 3.70 -9.33
C MET A 115 -15.42 2.60 -8.73
N GLY A 116 -16.04 2.82 -7.57
CA GLY A 116 -16.84 1.82 -6.86
C GLY A 116 -16.02 0.73 -6.16
N VAL A 117 -14.75 0.98 -5.87
CA VAL A 117 -13.86 0.06 -5.16
C VAL A 117 -13.91 0.32 -3.67
N ALA A 118 -14.05 -0.73 -2.86
CA ALA A 118 -14.04 -0.60 -1.41
C ALA A 118 -12.63 -0.25 -0.91
N VAL A 119 -12.55 0.73 -0.02
CA VAL A 119 -11.31 1.15 0.65
C VAL A 119 -11.43 0.90 2.15
N VAL A 120 -10.39 0.29 2.74
CA VAL A 120 -10.26 0.05 4.17
C VAL A 120 -9.06 0.84 4.69
N MET A 121 -9.32 1.71 5.68
CA MET A 121 -8.25 2.37 6.43
C MET A 121 -7.91 1.48 7.63
N GLY A 122 -6.78 0.78 7.56
CA GLY A 122 -6.33 -0.14 8.58
C GLY A 122 -5.95 0.56 9.88
N GLY A 123 -6.11 -0.14 11.01
CA GLY A 123 -5.64 0.33 12.32
C GLY A 123 -4.16 0.04 12.60
N SER A 124 -3.55 -0.84 11.78
CA SER A 124 -2.17 -1.33 11.81
C SER A 124 -1.55 -1.26 10.41
N ASP A 125 -0.39 -1.90 10.22
CA ASP A 125 0.27 -2.06 8.92
C ASP A 125 -0.65 -2.73 7.88
N GLY A 126 -0.46 -2.38 6.61
CA GLY A 126 -1.35 -2.76 5.50
C GLY A 126 -1.46 -4.27 5.32
N GLU A 127 -0.33 -4.97 5.32
CA GLU A 127 -0.30 -6.43 5.16
C GLU A 127 -0.93 -7.17 6.35
N ALA A 128 -0.80 -6.64 7.57
CA ALA A 128 -1.46 -7.20 8.75
C ALA A 128 -2.98 -7.10 8.62
N GLN A 129 -3.50 -5.95 8.19
CA GLN A 129 -4.92 -5.74 7.98
C GLN A 129 -5.45 -6.60 6.82
N CYS A 130 -4.68 -6.76 5.74
CA CYS A 130 -5.01 -7.68 4.65
C CYS A 130 -5.13 -9.13 5.14
N ALA A 131 -4.17 -9.60 5.96
CA ALA A 131 -4.18 -10.95 6.51
C ALA A 131 -5.38 -11.19 7.43
N GLN A 132 -5.79 -10.19 8.21
CA GLN A 132 -6.99 -10.26 9.04
C GLN A 132 -8.28 -10.35 8.22
N LEU A 133 -8.38 -9.59 7.12
CA LEU A 133 -9.54 -9.67 6.22
C LEU A 133 -9.66 -11.08 5.60
N GLU A 134 -8.53 -11.71 5.25
CA GLU A 134 -8.53 -13.08 4.73
C GLU A 134 -8.94 -14.09 5.80
N GLN A 135 -8.41 -13.96 7.02
CA GLN A 135 -8.76 -14.84 8.14
C GLN A 135 -10.23 -14.72 8.53
N ALA A 136 -10.81 -13.53 8.41
CA ALA A 136 -12.24 -13.28 8.60
C ALA A 136 -13.12 -13.79 7.43
N GLY A 137 -12.53 -14.26 6.33
CA GLY A 137 -13.26 -14.72 5.15
C GLY A 137 -13.90 -13.59 4.33
N LEU A 138 -13.46 -12.34 4.52
CA LEU A 138 -13.96 -11.16 3.79
C LEU A 138 -13.26 -10.99 2.43
N VAL A 139 -12.05 -11.51 2.31
CA VAL A 139 -11.28 -11.62 1.05
C VAL A 139 -10.71 -13.02 0.91
N ASP A 140 -10.41 -13.41 -0.32
CA ASP A 140 -9.84 -14.71 -0.70
C ASP A 140 -8.30 -14.71 -0.69
N GLY A 141 -7.66 -13.56 -0.49
CA GLY A 141 -6.22 -13.38 -0.44
C GLY A 141 -5.80 -11.93 -0.62
N CYS A 142 -4.49 -11.69 -0.74
CA CYS A 142 -3.91 -10.35 -0.83
C CYS A 142 -2.95 -10.21 -2.02
N ILE A 143 -3.05 -9.09 -2.74
CA ILE A 143 -2.04 -8.64 -3.69
C ILE A 143 -1.08 -7.71 -2.95
N THR A 144 0.11 -8.22 -2.64
CA THR A 144 1.20 -7.45 -2.04
C THR A 144 2.56 -8.03 -2.44
N SER A 145 3.59 -7.18 -2.42
CA SER A 145 4.97 -7.62 -2.57
C SER A 145 5.66 -7.88 -1.23
N ASP A 146 5.05 -7.46 -0.12
CA ASP A 146 5.52 -7.67 1.26
C ASP A 146 5.18 -9.08 1.76
N PHE A 147 6.18 -9.76 2.34
CA PHE A 147 6.03 -11.13 2.82
C PHE A 147 5.61 -11.20 4.29
N ASP A 148 5.63 -10.08 5.02
CA ASP A 148 5.17 -10.04 6.41
C ASP A 148 3.67 -10.38 6.53
N TYR A 149 2.93 -10.27 5.41
CA TYR A 149 1.60 -10.86 5.23
C TYR A 149 1.46 -12.28 5.77
N PHE A 150 2.45 -13.15 5.50
CA PHE A 150 2.44 -14.53 5.99
C PHE A 150 2.68 -14.62 7.50
N LEU A 151 3.50 -13.72 8.06
CA LEU A 151 3.77 -13.66 9.50
C LEU A 151 2.51 -13.27 10.28
N TYR A 152 1.64 -12.45 9.68
CA TYR A 152 0.34 -12.08 10.23
C TYR A 152 -0.76 -13.13 10.02
N GLY A 153 -0.44 -14.30 9.45
CA GLY A 153 -1.37 -15.41 9.26
C GLY A 153 -2.11 -15.41 7.92
N GLY A 154 -1.70 -14.57 6.98
CA GLY A 154 -2.16 -14.63 5.59
C GLY A 154 -1.74 -15.95 4.93
N ARG A 155 -2.55 -16.43 3.98
CA ARG A 155 -2.39 -17.73 3.31
C ARG A 155 -2.23 -17.60 1.81
N ASN A 156 -3.00 -16.73 1.17
CA ASN A 156 -2.98 -16.55 -0.28
C ASN A 156 -2.38 -15.20 -0.68
N LEU A 157 -1.06 -15.18 -0.91
CA LEU A 157 -0.35 -14.00 -1.42
C LEU A 157 -0.21 -14.09 -2.94
N TYR A 158 -0.64 -13.03 -3.62
CA TYR A 158 -0.56 -12.89 -5.07
C TYR A 158 0.42 -11.77 -5.45
N LYS A 159 1.33 -12.06 -6.39
CA LYS A 159 2.15 -11.04 -7.06
C LYS A 159 1.68 -10.87 -8.48
N VAL A 160 1.31 -9.64 -8.85
CA VAL A 160 0.80 -9.32 -10.19
C VAL A 160 1.87 -8.57 -10.97
N SER A 161 2.23 -9.10 -12.14
CA SER A 161 3.10 -8.41 -13.09
C SER A 161 2.25 -7.56 -14.02
N TYR A 162 2.33 -6.24 -13.88
CA TYR A 162 1.70 -5.30 -14.79
C TYR A 162 2.69 -4.96 -15.91
N PHE A 163 2.52 -5.57 -17.08
CA PHE A 163 3.27 -5.18 -18.27
C PHE A 163 2.60 -3.95 -18.90
N ALA A 164 3.40 -2.98 -19.36
CA ALA A 164 2.90 -1.88 -20.16
C ALA A 164 2.40 -2.46 -21.50
N SER A 165 1.11 -2.30 -21.77
CA SER A 165 0.49 -2.56 -23.08
C SER A 165 0.77 -1.41 -24.04
#